data_AF-A0A7U3Z539-F1
#
_entry.id   AF-A0A7U3Z539-F1
#
_cell.length_a   1.000
_cell.length_b   1.000
_cell.length_c   1.000
_cell.angle_alpha   90.00
_cell.angle_beta   90.00
_cell.angle_gamma   90.00
#
_symmetry.space_group_name_H-M   'P 1'
#
loop_
_entity.id
_entity.type
_entity.pdbx_description
1 polymer ?
#
loop_
_entity_poly.entity_id
_entity_poly.type
_entity_poly.pdbx_seq_one_letter_code
_entity_poly.pdbx_strand_id
1 'polypeptide(L)'
;MTVNSLPSHGEQPIRLNAPVFFSSAAVILLLGVLIVLFPAGSKQWLNLAQSWVADAFGWYYMLLMVACMAFVFWLALSRFGHIRLGPDDEQPQFSYPSWVAMLFSSGIGIALVYYGAYEPLDHFLSPPEGSGGSVQAARQAMALTFLHWGLHGWALYALIATALAYFAYCRGLPLALRSALYPIFGERIHGGIGHLVDSFGILVTVISMVTNLGIGALLVNSGLFYLFDIPQSNGVLLVLIVVMMVVATLAAVTGVEKGIAILSNINVGFLCLLLLFVFLAGPTLNLVNGMLQNVGDYLTSIVSRSFDMYLYGKARQWQGAWTLFYWAWWVAWAPFVGLFIARISKGRTIRELIFGVLLIPLGFTLAWLSIFGNTAISLVLEGGQAILGQVAVSDPPMAVFKLFEYLPYTQLAAGFTVLISFVLFLTPVDSGTLMIANLSCQGGSAQDDAPAWLRIFWAAVTTVVCIGLLYAGSFSAMQTAVVLCGLPFSAVIVLYMVSLHKDLHRYAMKPVTT
;
A
#
# COMPACT_ATOMS: atom_id res chain seq x y z
N MET A 1 -28.12 30.75 26.26
CA MET A 1 -27.03 29.92 26.83
C MET A 1 -25.89 29.96 25.84
N THR A 2 -24.79 30.57 26.25
CA THR A 2 -23.59 30.83 25.45
C THR A 2 -22.99 29.52 24.96
N VAL A 3 -22.93 29.36 23.63
CA VAL A 3 -22.16 28.31 22.98
C VAL A 3 -20.70 28.56 23.32
N ASN A 4 -20.13 27.71 24.17
CA ASN A 4 -18.68 27.63 24.33
C ASN A 4 -18.10 27.21 22.97
N SER A 5 -17.56 28.19 22.23
CA SER A 5 -16.67 27.94 21.11
C SER A 5 -15.50 27.11 21.64
N LEU A 6 -15.38 25.86 21.19
CA LEU A 6 -14.16 25.09 21.35
C LEU A 6 -12.99 25.94 20.82
N PRO A 7 -11.86 26.06 21.55
CA PRO A 7 -10.72 26.83 21.07
C PRO A 7 -10.29 26.26 19.70
N SER A 8 -10.09 27.15 18.74
CA SER A 8 -9.54 26.81 17.44
C SER A 8 -8.26 25.99 17.64
N HIS A 9 -8.23 24.76 17.14
CA HIS A 9 -7.07 23.86 17.26
C HIS A 9 -5.80 24.35 16.52
N GLY A 10 -5.75 25.62 16.07
CA GLY A 10 -4.67 26.21 15.30
C GLY A 10 -3.57 26.92 16.11
N GLU A 11 -3.63 26.99 17.45
CA GLU A 11 -2.69 27.82 18.23
C GLU A 11 -1.65 27.07 19.08
N GLN A 12 -1.73 25.74 19.21
CA GLN A 12 -0.73 25.01 19.99
C GLN A 12 0.46 24.57 19.12
N PRO A 13 1.71 24.83 19.54
CA PRO A 13 2.89 24.37 18.81
C PRO A 13 2.91 22.85 18.73
N ILE A 14 3.44 22.32 17.62
CA ILE A 14 3.68 20.88 17.48
C ILE A 14 4.57 20.42 18.63
N ARG A 15 4.11 19.39 19.33
CA ARG A 15 4.87 18.75 20.42
C ARG A 15 4.81 17.23 20.28
N LEU A 16 5.77 16.56 20.91
CA LEU A 16 5.81 15.11 20.93
C LEU A 16 4.59 14.54 21.68
N ASN A 17 3.93 13.56 21.09
CA ASN A 17 2.95 12.73 21.76
C ASN A 17 3.68 11.58 22.46
N ALA A 18 4.21 11.85 23.65
CA ALA A 18 5.12 10.94 24.36
C ALA A 18 4.56 9.51 24.54
N PRO A 19 3.30 9.28 24.97
CA PRO A 19 2.76 7.93 25.07
C PRO A 19 2.80 7.17 23.75
N VAL A 20 2.45 7.83 22.64
CA VAL A 20 2.44 7.21 21.31
C VAL A 20 3.86 6.95 20.82
N PHE A 21 4.75 7.93 20.94
CA PHE A 21 6.14 7.81 20.52
C PHE A 21 6.86 6.69 21.27
N PHE A 22 6.84 6.69 22.61
CA PHE A 22 7.60 5.71 23.39
C PHE A 22 7.04 4.30 23.26
N SER A 23 5.71 4.13 23.24
CA SER A 23 5.11 2.79 23.12
C SER A 23 5.37 2.18 21.74
N SER A 24 5.18 2.95 20.66
CA SER A 24 5.48 2.48 19.31
C SER A 24 6.97 2.22 19.11
N ALA A 25 7.84 3.15 19.51
CA ALA A 25 9.29 2.99 19.40
C ALA A 25 9.79 1.76 20.18
N ALA A 26 9.32 1.56 21.42
CA ALA A 26 9.73 0.42 22.23
C ALA A 26 9.34 -0.93 21.60
N VAL A 27 8.10 -1.05 21.10
CA VAL A 27 7.63 -2.29 20.46
C VAL A 27 8.39 -2.56 19.17
N ILE A 28 8.56 -1.53 18.31
CA ILE A 28 9.22 -1.68 17.02
C ILE A 28 10.71 -2.00 17.20
N LEU A 29 11.40 -1.30 18.12
CA LEU A 29 12.81 -1.58 18.41
C LEU A 29 12.98 -2.95 19.05
N LEU A 30 12.10 -3.36 19.97
CA LEU A 30 12.14 -4.71 20.55
C LEU A 30 11.99 -5.78 19.47
N LEU A 31 11.00 -5.64 18.58
CA LEU A 31 10.83 -6.54 17.44
C LEU A 31 12.06 -6.54 16.54
N GLY A 32 12.56 -5.37 16.16
CA GLY A 32 13.75 -5.24 15.32
C GLY A 32 14.98 -5.91 15.94
N VAL A 33 15.25 -5.66 17.22
CA VAL A 33 16.37 -6.26 17.97
C VAL A 33 16.22 -7.78 18.07
N LEU A 34 15.03 -8.30 18.39
CA LEU A 34 14.80 -9.74 18.47
C LEU A 34 15.03 -10.43 17.11
N ILE A 35 14.57 -9.80 16.03
CA ILE A 35 14.73 -10.33 14.67
C ILE A 35 16.22 -10.32 14.26
N VAL A 36 16.94 -9.24 14.56
CA VAL A 36 18.38 -9.13 14.28
C VAL A 36 19.21 -10.13 15.09
N LEU A 37 18.92 -10.28 16.39
CA LEU A 37 19.70 -11.14 17.28
C LEU A 37 19.37 -12.63 17.12
N PHE A 38 18.13 -12.97 16.75
CA PHE A 38 17.65 -14.36 16.64
C PHE A 38 16.95 -14.62 15.30
N PRO A 39 17.65 -14.53 14.15
CA PRO A 39 17.03 -14.62 12.83
C PRO A 39 16.34 -15.97 12.58
N ALA A 40 17.00 -17.08 12.90
CA ALA A 40 16.44 -18.42 12.70
C ALA A 40 15.21 -18.69 13.58
N GLY A 41 15.26 -18.31 14.86
CA GLY A 41 14.13 -18.41 15.78
C GLY A 41 12.97 -17.53 15.34
N SER A 42 13.26 -16.28 14.96
CA SER A 42 12.27 -15.34 14.44
C SER A 42 11.57 -15.86 13.20
N LYS A 43 12.31 -16.45 12.24
CA LYS A 43 11.72 -17.09 11.06
C LYS A 43 10.70 -18.17 11.44
N GLN A 44 11.06 -19.05 12.37
CA GLN A 44 10.18 -20.13 12.81
C GLN A 44 8.91 -19.59 13.49
N TRP A 45 9.05 -18.64 14.41
CA TRP A 45 7.92 -18.05 15.14
C TRP A 45 6.99 -17.27 14.21
N LEU A 46 7.56 -16.49 13.30
CA LEU A 46 6.82 -15.78 12.27
C LEU A 46 6.01 -16.77 11.44
N ASN A 47 6.64 -17.79 10.84
CA ASN A 47 5.94 -18.75 9.97
C ASN A 47 4.80 -19.49 10.70
N LEU A 48 5.02 -19.90 11.96
CA LEU A 48 3.99 -20.53 12.78
C LEU A 48 2.81 -19.58 13.01
N ALA A 49 3.09 -18.33 13.36
CA ALA A 49 2.06 -17.33 13.57
C ALA A 49 1.32 -16.99 12.27
N GLN A 50 2.02 -16.95 11.12
CA GLN A 50 1.41 -16.76 9.79
C GLN A 50 0.41 -17.87 9.48
N SER A 51 0.82 -19.13 9.65
CA SER A 51 -0.04 -20.28 9.36
C SER A 51 -1.27 -20.27 10.26
N TRP A 52 -1.08 -19.95 11.55
CA TRP A 52 -2.19 -19.81 12.48
C TRP A 52 -3.16 -18.68 12.10
N VAL A 53 -2.65 -17.49 11.72
CA VAL A 53 -3.53 -16.39 11.27
C VAL A 53 -4.24 -16.76 9.99
N ALA A 54 -3.57 -17.39 9.03
CA ALA A 54 -4.19 -17.83 7.79
C ALA A 54 -5.33 -18.84 8.04
N ASP A 55 -5.10 -19.81 8.92
CA ASP A 55 -6.07 -20.85 9.25
C ASP A 55 -7.26 -20.31 10.07
N ALA A 56 -7.00 -19.46 11.07
CA ALA A 56 -8.03 -18.98 11.99
C ALA A 56 -8.79 -17.74 11.48
N PHE A 57 -8.10 -16.83 10.76
CA PHE A 57 -8.61 -15.52 10.36
C PHE A 57 -8.65 -15.30 8.85
N GLY A 58 -8.33 -16.30 8.02
CA GLY A 58 -8.42 -16.17 6.56
C GLY A 58 -9.81 -15.73 6.08
N TRP A 59 -10.87 -16.36 6.58
CA TRP A 59 -12.25 -15.98 6.26
C TRP A 59 -12.58 -14.54 6.68
N TYR A 60 -12.01 -14.10 7.80
CA TYR A 60 -12.24 -12.77 8.35
C TYR A 60 -11.59 -11.70 7.47
N TYR A 61 -10.38 -11.94 6.96
CA TYR A 61 -9.75 -11.03 5.98
C TYR A 61 -10.54 -10.93 4.68
N MET A 62 -10.99 -12.07 4.13
CA MET A 62 -11.80 -12.07 2.90
C MET A 62 -13.09 -11.27 3.11
N LEU A 63 -13.80 -11.52 4.22
CA LEU A 63 -15.03 -10.83 4.56
C LEU A 63 -14.80 -9.33 4.81
N LEU A 64 -13.71 -8.96 5.48
CA LEU A 64 -13.35 -7.57 5.74
C LEU A 64 -13.22 -6.79 4.43
N MET A 65 -12.48 -7.31 3.45
CA MET A 65 -12.26 -6.63 2.18
C MET A 65 -13.57 -6.43 1.42
N VAL A 66 -14.44 -7.44 1.41
CA VAL A 66 -15.78 -7.32 0.81
C VAL A 66 -16.65 -6.32 1.57
N ALA A 67 -16.65 -6.36 2.90
CA ALA A 67 -17.43 -5.45 3.73
C ALA A 67 -16.99 -3.99 3.52
N CYS A 68 -15.68 -3.73 3.47
CA CYS A 68 -15.12 -2.41 3.15
C CYS A 68 -15.59 -1.95 1.77
N MET A 69 -15.49 -2.81 0.76
CA MET A 69 -15.93 -2.52 -0.60
C MET A 69 -17.43 -2.19 -0.66
N ALA A 70 -18.28 -3.04 -0.10
CA ALA A 70 -19.72 -2.80 -0.05
C ALA A 70 -20.07 -1.50 0.69
N PHE A 71 -19.37 -1.22 1.80
CA PHE A 71 -19.60 -0.03 2.61
C PHE A 71 -19.22 1.26 1.86
N VAL A 72 -18.08 1.31 1.17
CA VAL A 72 -17.72 2.52 0.40
C VAL A 72 -18.60 2.72 -0.81
N PHE A 73 -19.05 1.65 -1.49
CA PHE A 73 -20.03 1.77 -2.57
C PHE A 73 -21.37 2.30 -2.06
N TRP A 74 -21.86 1.76 -0.94
CA TRP A 74 -23.05 2.30 -0.28
C TRP A 74 -22.86 3.78 0.05
N LEU A 75 -21.71 4.16 0.61
CA LEU A 75 -21.45 5.54 1.00
C LEU A 75 -21.43 6.49 -0.21
N ALA A 76 -20.73 6.12 -1.28
CA ALA A 76 -20.62 6.90 -2.51
C ALA A 76 -21.96 7.04 -3.25
N LEU A 77 -22.76 5.97 -3.29
CA LEU A 77 -24.04 5.94 -4.01
C LEU A 77 -25.22 6.48 -3.19
N SER A 78 -25.09 6.54 -1.86
CA SER A 78 -26.12 7.11 -0.99
C SER A 78 -26.14 8.65 -1.01
N ARG A 79 -27.11 9.23 -0.29
CA ARG A 79 -27.17 10.68 -0.01
C ARG A 79 -25.92 11.22 0.68
N PHE A 80 -25.21 10.40 1.44
CA PHE A 80 -24.00 10.82 2.16
C PHE A 80 -22.85 11.16 1.21
N GLY A 81 -22.85 10.61 0.00
CA GLY A 81 -21.84 10.93 -1.03
C GLY A 81 -21.78 12.41 -1.41
N HIS A 82 -22.85 13.18 -1.16
CA HIS A 82 -22.89 14.62 -1.44
C HIS A 82 -22.25 15.48 -0.34
N ILE A 83 -21.94 14.91 0.82
CA ILE A 83 -21.32 15.65 1.93
C ILE A 83 -19.93 16.12 1.48
N ARG A 84 -19.67 17.41 1.66
CA ARG A 84 -18.37 18.03 1.39
C ARG A 84 -17.45 17.84 2.60
N LEU A 85 -16.18 17.52 2.32
CA LEU A 85 -15.13 17.31 3.32
C LEU A 85 -14.53 18.65 3.75
N GLY A 86 -15.32 19.41 4.49
CA GLY A 86 -15.03 20.78 4.95
C GLY A 86 -16.34 21.54 5.19
N PRO A 87 -16.28 22.85 5.48
CA PRO A 87 -17.43 23.75 5.40
C PRO A 87 -18.09 23.73 4.01
N ASP A 88 -19.38 24.01 3.94
CA ASP A 88 -20.19 23.87 2.71
C ASP A 88 -19.70 24.77 1.56
N ASP A 89 -19.06 25.88 1.88
CA ASP A 89 -18.51 26.87 0.94
C ASP A 89 -17.02 26.66 0.60
N GLU A 90 -16.32 25.77 1.30
CA GLU A 90 -14.88 25.56 1.11
C GLU A 90 -14.61 24.88 -0.24
N GLN A 91 -13.80 25.51 -1.08
CA GLN A 91 -13.41 24.96 -2.38
C GLN A 91 -12.29 23.90 -2.21
N PRO A 92 -12.17 22.94 -3.14
CA PRO A 92 -11.08 21.99 -3.10
C PRO A 92 -9.71 22.68 -3.07
N GLN A 93 -8.87 22.28 -2.11
CA GLN A 93 -7.54 22.89 -1.92
C GLN A 93 -6.64 22.70 -3.15
N PHE A 94 -6.77 21.57 -3.83
CA PHE A 94 -6.01 21.22 -5.02
C PHE A 94 -6.92 21.16 -6.25
N SER A 95 -6.41 21.63 -7.39
CA SER A 95 -7.06 21.46 -8.69
C SER A 95 -7.33 19.98 -8.97
N TYR A 96 -8.36 19.68 -9.77
CA TYR A 96 -8.70 18.29 -10.07
C TYR A 96 -7.53 17.53 -10.74
N PRO A 97 -6.82 18.08 -11.75
CA PRO A 97 -5.65 17.42 -12.33
C PRO A 97 -4.51 17.18 -11.33
N SER A 98 -4.21 18.17 -10.46
CA SER A 98 -3.18 18.00 -9.43
C SER A 98 -3.57 16.91 -8.42
N TRP A 99 -4.83 16.84 -8.04
CA TRP A 99 -5.34 15.81 -7.13
C TRP A 99 -5.24 14.40 -7.74
N VAL A 100 -5.63 14.25 -9.00
CA VAL A 100 -5.50 12.99 -9.77
C VAL A 100 -4.03 12.53 -9.82
N ALA A 101 -3.09 13.44 -10.11
CA ALA A 101 -1.66 13.14 -10.16
C ALA A 101 -1.12 12.69 -8.78
N MET A 102 -1.52 13.36 -7.70
CA MET A 102 -1.13 12.99 -6.34
C MET A 102 -1.72 11.64 -5.91
N LEU A 103 -2.99 11.36 -6.22
CA LEU A 103 -3.61 10.06 -5.97
C LEU A 103 -2.83 8.94 -6.66
N PHE A 104 -2.49 9.14 -7.93
CA PHE A 104 -1.68 8.21 -8.69
C PHE A 104 -0.33 7.95 -8.00
N SER A 105 0.41 9.00 -7.65
CA SER A 105 1.72 8.85 -7.02
C SER A 105 1.67 8.23 -5.61
N SER A 106 0.52 8.26 -4.95
CA SER A 106 0.41 7.82 -3.55
C SER A 106 0.23 6.31 -3.39
N GLY A 107 -0.30 5.62 -4.40
CA GLY A 107 -0.61 4.19 -4.31
C GLY A 107 0.06 3.32 -5.38
N ILE A 108 0.82 3.92 -6.30
CA ILE A 108 1.60 3.21 -7.32
C ILE A 108 3.07 3.30 -6.92
N GLY A 109 3.69 2.15 -6.71
CA GLY A 109 5.05 2.06 -6.18
C GLY A 109 5.89 0.96 -6.81
N ILE A 110 7.07 0.75 -6.23
CA ILE A 110 8.07 -0.22 -6.69
C ILE A 110 7.53 -1.65 -6.82
N ALA A 111 6.52 -1.98 -6.02
CA ALA A 111 5.88 -3.28 -6.05
C ALA A 111 5.22 -3.60 -7.41
N LEU A 112 4.71 -2.62 -8.16
CA LEU A 112 4.18 -2.90 -9.49
C LEU A 112 5.26 -3.32 -10.47
N VAL A 113 6.47 -2.78 -10.35
CA VAL A 113 7.62 -3.21 -11.16
C VAL A 113 8.05 -4.62 -10.76
N TYR A 114 8.08 -4.91 -9.46
CA TYR A 114 8.45 -6.22 -8.92
C TYR A 114 7.44 -7.31 -9.31
N TYR A 115 6.16 -7.13 -9.02
CA TYR A 115 5.11 -8.12 -9.24
C TYR A 115 4.57 -8.13 -10.68
N GLY A 116 4.82 -7.08 -11.46
CA GLY A 116 4.18 -6.88 -12.77
C GLY A 116 4.39 -8.03 -13.76
N ALA A 117 5.59 -8.60 -13.81
CA ALA A 117 5.88 -9.81 -14.57
C ALA A 117 5.80 -11.08 -13.70
N TYR A 118 6.27 -10.99 -12.46
CA TYR A 118 6.40 -12.13 -11.56
C TYR A 118 5.05 -12.78 -11.20
N GLU A 119 4.10 -12.02 -10.67
CA GLU A 119 2.84 -12.59 -10.15
C GLU A 119 1.99 -13.27 -11.23
N PRO A 120 1.79 -12.67 -12.42
CA PRO A 120 1.11 -13.35 -13.53
C PRO A 120 1.79 -14.65 -13.93
N LEU A 121 3.13 -14.69 -13.96
CA LEU A 121 3.88 -15.90 -14.30
C LEU A 121 3.77 -16.98 -13.23
N ASP A 122 3.87 -16.60 -11.94
CA ASP A 122 3.70 -17.55 -10.84
C ASP A 122 2.31 -18.15 -10.87
N HIS A 123 1.26 -17.34 -11.00
CA HIS A 123 -0.11 -17.83 -11.07
C HIS A 123 -0.39 -18.65 -12.32
N PHE A 124 0.30 -18.38 -13.42
CA PHE A 124 0.19 -19.14 -14.66
C PHE A 124 0.84 -20.54 -14.53
N LEU A 125 1.99 -20.63 -13.86
CA LEU A 125 2.74 -21.88 -13.69
C LEU A 125 2.25 -22.72 -12.50
N SER A 126 1.79 -22.05 -11.45
CA SER A 126 1.36 -22.63 -10.17
C SER A 126 -0.02 -22.09 -9.78
N PRO A 127 -1.07 -22.29 -10.60
CA PRO A 127 -2.40 -21.80 -10.26
C PRO A 127 -2.94 -22.52 -9.01
N PRO A 128 -3.79 -21.87 -8.21
CA PRO A 128 -4.40 -22.51 -7.04
C PRO A 128 -5.25 -23.73 -7.41
N GLU A 129 -5.83 -23.73 -8.60
CA GLU A 129 -6.65 -24.82 -9.12
C GLU A 129 -6.29 -25.11 -10.59
N GLY A 130 -6.38 -26.37 -10.97
CA GLY A 130 -6.09 -26.82 -12.34
C GLY A 130 -4.59 -27.00 -12.64
N SER A 131 -4.28 -27.25 -13.90
CA SER A 131 -2.91 -27.45 -14.38
C SER A 131 -2.29 -26.13 -14.84
N GLY A 132 -1.12 -25.81 -14.29
CA GLY A 132 -0.31 -24.68 -14.74
C GLY A 132 0.20 -24.85 -16.18
N GLY A 133 0.63 -23.74 -16.78
CA GLY A 133 1.15 -23.73 -18.16
C GLY A 133 0.08 -23.83 -19.25
N SER A 134 -1.20 -23.89 -18.89
CA SER A 134 -2.31 -24.02 -19.84
C SER A 134 -2.93 -22.67 -20.22
N VAL A 135 -3.65 -22.61 -21.35
CA VAL A 135 -4.41 -21.41 -21.76
C VAL A 135 -5.41 -20.98 -20.68
N GLN A 136 -6.03 -21.95 -19.99
CA GLN A 136 -6.94 -21.68 -18.89
C GLN A 136 -6.20 -21.06 -17.69
N ALA A 137 -5.01 -21.56 -17.37
CA ALA A 137 -4.17 -20.99 -16.32
C ALA A 137 -3.73 -19.56 -16.64
N ALA A 138 -3.46 -19.24 -17.92
CA ALA A 138 -3.10 -17.89 -18.35
C ALA A 138 -4.23 -16.86 -18.07
N ARG A 139 -5.49 -17.23 -18.38
CA ARG A 139 -6.66 -16.40 -18.07
C ARG A 139 -6.90 -16.27 -16.57
N GLN A 140 -6.77 -17.38 -15.84
CA GLN A 140 -6.92 -17.39 -14.38
C GLN A 140 -5.85 -16.54 -13.69
N ALA A 141 -4.61 -16.59 -14.16
CA ALA A 141 -3.49 -15.83 -13.61
C ALA A 141 -3.75 -14.33 -13.62
N MET A 142 -4.23 -13.80 -14.75
CA MET A 142 -4.58 -12.38 -14.86
C MET A 142 -5.77 -12.00 -13.97
N ALA A 143 -6.80 -12.84 -13.88
CA ALA A 143 -7.96 -12.59 -13.02
C ALA A 143 -7.59 -12.58 -11.52
N LEU A 144 -6.69 -13.46 -11.09
CA LEU A 144 -6.16 -13.50 -9.73
C LEU A 144 -5.26 -12.28 -9.44
N THR A 145 -4.38 -11.93 -10.37
CA THR A 145 -3.54 -10.73 -10.26
C THR A 145 -4.42 -9.47 -10.14
N PHE A 146 -5.49 -9.38 -10.93
CA PHE A 146 -6.44 -8.28 -10.86
C PHE A 146 -7.24 -8.26 -9.56
N LEU A 147 -7.52 -9.41 -8.94
CA LEU A 147 -8.14 -9.46 -7.62
C LEU A 147 -7.24 -8.80 -6.57
N HIS A 148 -5.95 -9.13 -6.56
CA HIS A 148 -5.00 -8.65 -5.56
C HIS A 148 -4.70 -7.15 -5.66
N TRP A 149 -4.72 -6.60 -6.88
CA TRP A 149 -4.40 -5.20 -7.16
C TRP A 149 -5.62 -4.34 -7.53
N GLY A 150 -6.80 -4.94 -7.46
CA GLY A 150 -8.06 -4.37 -7.93
C GLY A 150 -8.82 -3.57 -6.89
N LEU A 151 -10.13 -3.53 -7.06
CA LEU A 151 -11.06 -2.67 -6.31
C LEU A 151 -11.01 -2.89 -4.80
N HIS A 152 -10.74 -4.11 -4.32
CA HIS A 152 -10.70 -4.42 -2.89
C HIS A 152 -9.71 -3.55 -2.13
N GLY A 153 -8.46 -3.49 -2.60
CA GLY A 153 -7.39 -2.70 -1.97
C GLY A 153 -7.71 -1.20 -1.99
N TRP A 154 -8.13 -0.68 -3.13
CA TRP A 154 -8.49 0.74 -3.28
C TRP A 154 -9.73 1.12 -2.47
N ALA A 155 -10.70 0.22 -2.33
CA ALA A 155 -11.89 0.45 -1.49
C ALA A 155 -11.52 0.62 -0.03
N LEU A 156 -10.55 -0.16 0.45
CA LEU A 156 -10.01 -0.02 1.79
C LEU A 156 -9.39 1.36 2.00
N TYR A 157 -8.54 1.82 1.07
CA TYR A 157 -7.94 3.15 1.15
C TYR A 157 -8.97 4.27 1.07
N ALA A 158 -9.97 4.14 0.20
CA ALA A 158 -11.09 5.07 0.11
C ALA A 158 -11.87 5.15 1.44
N LEU A 159 -12.10 4.03 2.11
CA LEU A 159 -12.76 3.99 3.42
C LEU A 159 -11.97 4.77 4.47
N ILE A 160 -10.68 4.45 4.62
CA ILE A 160 -9.84 5.10 5.64
C ILE A 160 -9.70 6.59 5.35
N ALA A 161 -9.43 6.96 4.10
CA ALA A 161 -9.34 8.35 3.68
C ALA A 161 -10.64 9.12 3.96
N THR A 162 -11.79 8.54 3.62
CA THR A 162 -13.09 9.16 3.88
C THR A 162 -13.34 9.34 5.37
N ALA A 163 -13.06 8.32 6.18
CA ALA A 163 -13.24 8.40 7.63
C ALA A 163 -12.37 9.52 8.22
N LEU A 164 -11.07 9.53 7.92
CA LEU A 164 -10.14 10.51 8.46
C LEU A 164 -10.46 11.94 7.98
N ALA A 165 -10.74 12.12 6.69
CA ALA A 165 -11.10 13.43 6.13
C ALA A 165 -12.42 13.95 6.71
N TYR A 166 -13.42 13.09 6.87
CA TYR A 166 -14.72 13.47 7.43
C TYR A 166 -14.57 13.97 8.87
N PHE A 167 -13.88 13.21 9.73
CA PHE A 167 -13.70 13.64 11.12
C PHE A 167 -12.76 14.84 11.26
N ALA A 168 -11.75 14.96 10.41
CA ALA A 168 -10.86 16.11 10.43
C ALA A 168 -11.57 17.39 9.98
N TYR A 169 -12.27 17.35 8.83
CA TYR A 169 -12.75 18.57 8.18
C TYR A 169 -14.22 18.88 8.43
N CYS A 170 -15.08 17.87 8.63
CA CYS A 170 -16.49 18.09 8.95
C CYS A 170 -16.75 18.17 10.46
N ARG A 171 -15.90 17.52 11.28
CA ARG A 171 -16.03 17.53 12.76
C ARG A 171 -14.96 18.35 13.46
N GLY A 172 -13.98 18.89 12.75
CA GLY A 172 -12.95 19.75 13.32
C GLY A 172 -12.00 19.01 14.27
N LEU A 173 -11.90 17.68 14.18
CA LEU A 173 -10.96 16.90 14.98
C LEU A 173 -9.56 16.95 14.35
N PRO A 174 -8.50 16.64 15.12
CA PRO A 174 -7.16 16.51 14.55
C PRO A 174 -7.13 15.45 13.44
N LEU A 175 -6.32 15.66 12.39
CA LEU A 175 -6.09 14.67 11.34
C LEU A 175 -5.18 13.54 11.89
N ALA A 176 -5.77 12.62 12.64
CA ALA A 176 -5.10 11.51 13.32
C ALA A 176 -5.97 10.24 13.26
N LEU A 177 -5.35 9.07 13.38
CA LEU A 177 -6.05 7.78 13.27
C LEU A 177 -7.14 7.64 14.35
N ARG A 178 -6.80 8.00 15.60
CA ARG A 178 -7.75 8.02 16.72
C ARG A 178 -9.04 8.83 16.48
N SER A 179 -8.99 9.88 15.65
CA SER A 179 -10.11 10.83 15.47
C SER A 179 -11.32 10.17 14.84
N ALA A 180 -11.11 9.17 13.98
CA ALA A 180 -12.20 8.43 13.38
C ALA A 180 -13.00 7.58 14.36
N LEU A 181 -12.54 7.43 15.62
CA LEU A 181 -13.22 6.65 16.65
C LEU A 181 -14.00 7.50 17.66
N TYR A 182 -14.00 8.83 17.49
CA TYR A 182 -14.67 9.76 18.41
C TYR A 182 -16.15 9.42 18.64
N PRO A 183 -16.98 9.10 17.63
CA PRO A 183 -18.37 8.67 17.85
C PRO A 183 -18.56 7.45 18.75
N ILE A 184 -17.57 6.57 18.86
CA ILE A 184 -17.62 5.34 19.67
C ILE A 184 -17.12 5.64 21.09
N PHE A 185 -15.95 6.26 21.22
CA PHE A 185 -15.26 6.41 22.51
C PHE A 185 -15.33 7.82 23.12
N GLY A 186 -15.88 8.81 22.40
CA GLY A 186 -15.94 10.22 22.82
C GLY A 186 -14.56 10.77 23.16
N GLU A 187 -14.47 11.56 24.22
CA GLU A 187 -13.23 12.18 24.70
C GLU A 187 -12.12 11.18 25.08
N ARG A 188 -12.44 9.88 25.25
CA ARG A 188 -11.44 8.85 25.56
C ARG A 188 -10.43 8.64 24.41
N ILE A 189 -10.71 9.15 23.21
CA ILE A 189 -9.73 9.17 22.12
C ILE A 189 -8.49 10.01 22.46
N HIS A 190 -8.58 10.95 23.40
CA HIS A 190 -7.43 11.74 23.83
C HIS A 190 -6.57 11.04 24.89
N GLY A 191 -7.00 9.86 25.35
CA GLY A 191 -6.28 9.03 26.32
C GLY A 191 -5.86 7.68 25.76
N GLY A 192 -5.79 6.67 26.62
CA GLY A 192 -5.18 5.36 26.32
C GLY A 192 -5.70 4.67 25.06
N ILE A 193 -7.01 4.72 24.77
CA ILE A 193 -7.59 4.05 23.59
C ILE A 193 -7.10 4.70 22.29
N GLY A 194 -7.10 6.04 22.22
CA GLY A 194 -6.59 6.70 21.01
C GLY A 194 -5.08 6.59 20.88
N HIS A 195 -4.34 6.65 21.99
CA HIS A 195 -2.90 6.39 21.96
C HIS A 195 -2.58 4.97 21.48
N LEU A 196 -3.36 3.98 21.88
CA LEU A 196 -3.22 2.60 21.40
C LEU A 196 -3.35 2.55 19.88
N VAL A 197 -4.41 3.15 19.33
CA VAL A 197 -4.71 3.15 17.89
C VAL A 197 -3.64 3.88 17.08
N ASP A 198 -3.20 5.06 17.54
CA ASP A 198 -2.12 5.80 16.87
C ASP A 198 -0.79 5.02 16.92
N SER A 199 -0.47 4.39 18.06
CA SER A 199 0.76 3.61 18.23
C SER A 199 0.77 2.35 17.37
N PHE A 200 -0.37 1.64 17.29
CA PHE A 200 -0.54 0.53 16.36
C PHE A 200 -0.47 1.00 14.91
N GLY A 201 -1.08 2.15 14.59
CA GLY A 201 -0.96 2.76 13.27
C GLY A 201 0.48 2.98 12.85
N ILE A 202 1.32 3.49 13.76
CA ILE A 202 2.77 3.64 13.55
C ILE A 202 3.45 2.28 13.33
N LEU A 203 3.23 1.30 14.22
CA LEU A 203 3.81 -0.05 14.12
C LEU A 203 3.51 -0.68 12.76
N VAL A 204 2.25 -0.68 12.37
CA VAL A 204 1.78 -1.35 11.16
C VAL A 204 2.28 -0.63 9.91
N THR A 205 2.35 0.71 9.95
CA THR A 205 2.94 1.51 8.87
C THR A 205 4.44 1.21 8.71
N VAL A 206 5.21 1.14 9.80
CA VAL A 206 6.65 0.81 9.75
C VAL A 206 6.87 -0.57 9.16
N ILE A 207 6.10 -1.59 9.59
CA ILE A 207 6.22 -2.94 9.06
C ILE A 207 5.89 -3.00 7.57
N SER A 208 4.82 -2.32 7.14
CA SER A 208 4.46 -2.22 5.72
C SER A 208 5.56 -1.51 4.91
N MET A 209 6.10 -0.41 5.43
CA MET A 209 7.22 0.29 4.80
C MET A 209 8.40 -0.64 4.62
N VAL A 210 8.84 -1.33 5.68
CA VAL A 210 9.97 -2.26 5.63
C VAL A 210 9.81 -3.30 4.51
N THR A 211 8.61 -3.86 4.33
CA THR A 211 8.34 -4.81 3.24
C THR A 211 8.57 -4.19 1.86
N ASN A 212 8.13 -2.94 1.65
CA ASN A 212 8.36 -2.22 0.39
C ASN A 212 9.83 -1.87 0.17
N LEU A 213 10.53 -1.51 1.24
CA LEU A 213 11.96 -1.24 1.19
C LEU A 213 12.70 -2.52 0.79
N GLY A 214 12.33 -3.67 1.36
CA GLY A 214 12.88 -4.97 0.99
C GLY A 214 12.63 -5.33 -0.47
N ILE A 215 11.38 -5.19 -0.94
CA ILE A 215 11.02 -5.37 -2.36
C ILE A 215 11.89 -4.51 -3.26
N GLY A 216 12.04 -3.22 -2.93
CA GLY A 216 12.83 -2.30 -3.72
C GLY A 216 14.32 -2.62 -3.74
N ALA A 217 14.87 -2.97 -2.58
CA ALA A 217 16.28 -3.35 -2.47
C ALA A 217 16.58 -4.65 -3.25
N LEU A 218 15.69 -5.65 -3.18
CA LEU A 218 15.79 -6.89 -3.97
C LEU A 218 15.74 -6.62 -5.48
N LEU A 219 14.85 -5.72 -5.91
CA LEU A 219 14.71 -5.35 -7.31
C LEU A 219 15.95 -4.62 -7.85
N VAL A 220 16.46 -3.63 -7.10
CA VAL A 220 17.69 -2.91 -7.46
C VAL A 220 18.88 -3.85 -7.47
N ASN A 221 19.02 -4.71 -6.45
CA ASN A 221 20.11 -5.69 -6.38
C ASN A 221 20.10 -6.66 -7.57
N SER A 222 18.92 -7.15 -7.97
CA SER A 222 18.77 -8.05 -9.12
C SER A 222 19.10 -7.36 -10.44
N GLY A 223 18.70 -6.10 -10.62
CA GLY A 223 19.08 -5.33 -11.80
C GLY A 223 20.58 -5.00 -11.85
N LEU A 224 21.21 -4.74 -10.71
CA LEU A 224 22.66 -4.56 -10.62
C LEU A 224 23.42 -5.85 -10.93
N PHE A 225 22.93 -7.01 -10.49
CA PHE A 225 23.46 -8.30 -10.90
C PHE A 225 23.31 -8.51 -12.40
N TYR A 226 22.12 -8.23 -12.95
CA TYR A 226 21.85 -8.38 -14.38
C TYR A 226 22.75 -7.52 -15.28
N LEU A 227 23.02 -6.26 -14.89
CA LEU A 227 23.77 -5.30 -15.70
C LEU A 227 25.29 -5.35 -15.49
N PHE A 228 25.72 -5.68 -14.28
CA PHE A 228 27.12 -5.48 -13.84
C PHE A 228 27.71 -6.69 -13.12
N ASP A 229 27.00 -7.82 -13.08
CA ASP A 229 27.38 -9.05 -12.36
C ASP A 229 27.71 -8.81 -10.87
N ILE A 230 27.11 -7.80 -10.24
CA ILE A 230 27.27 -7.54 -8.80
C ILE A 230 26.58 -8.65 -8.01
N PRO A 231 27.28 -9.39 -7.12
CA PRO A 231 26.71 -10.55 -6.44
C PRO A 231 25.44 -10.26 -5.64
N GLN A 232 24.42 -11.11 -5.78
CA GLN A 232 23.20 -11.11 -4.96
C GLN A 232 23.45 -11.70 -3.57
N SER A 233 24.34 -11.07 -2.79
CA SER A 233 24.66 -11.47 -1.42
C SER A 233 23.98 -10.58 -0.38
N ASN A 234 23.74 -11.11 0.82
CA ASN A 234 23.21 -10.34 1.94
C ASN A 234 24.07 -9.10 2.27
N GLY A 235 25.40 -9.17 2.04
CA GLY A 235 26.30 -8.04 2.25
C GLY A 235 26.06 -6.90 1.26
N VAL A 236 25.88 -7.20 -0.03
CA VAL A 236 25.56 -6.18 -1.04
C VAL A 236 24.17 -5.59 -0.76
N LEU A 237 23.19 -6.44 -0.43
CA LEU A 237 21.83 -6.00 -0.14
C LEU A 237 21.76 -5.09 1.10
N LEU A 238 22.54 -5.40 2.14
CA LEU A 238 22.71 -4.53 3.32
C LEU A 238 23.26 -3.15 2.92
N VAL A 239 24.34 -3.11 2.13
CA VAL A 239 24.94 -1.85 1.67
C VAL A 239 23.95 -1.03 0.85
N LEU A 240 23.20 -1.67 -0.05
CA LEU A 240 22.16 -1.01 -0.84
C LEU A 240 21.09 -0.39 0.04
N ILE A 241 20.53 -1.14 1.01
CA ILE A 241 19.53 -0.62 1.94
C ILE A 241 20.07 0.58 2.70
N VAL A 242 21.28 0.52 3.25
CA VAL A 242 21.89 1.62 4.01
C VAL A 242 22.06 2.86 3.13
N VAL A 243 22.63 2.71 1.92
CA VAL A 243 22.84 3.83 0.99
C VAL A 243 21.51 4.47 0.59
N MET A 244 20.54 3.64 0.18
CA MET A 244 19.22 4.11 -0.24
C MET A 244 18.48 4.81 0.90
N MET A 245 18.58 4.30 2.14
CA MET A 245 17.99 4.92 3.32
C MET A 245 18.66 6.22 3.72
N VAL A 246 19.99 6.32 3.61
CA VAL A 246 20.70 7.59 3.85
C VAL A 246 20.23 8.65 2.87
N VAL A 247 20.17 8.33 1.57
CA VAL A 247 19.70 9.25 0.53
C VAL A 247 18.24 9.67 0.79
N ALA A 248 17.36 8.71 1.10
CA ALA A 248 15.96 9.01 1.40
C ALA A 248 15.79 9.88 2.66
N THR A 249 16.57 9.62 3.71
CA THR A 249 16.52 10.39 4.96
C THR A 249 17.00 11.82 4.74
N LEU A 250 18.07 12.02 3.96
CA LEU A 250 18.55 13.35 3.60
C LEU A 250 17.50 14.12 2.79
N ALA A 251 16.81 13.45 1.86
CA ALA A 251 15.70 14.06 1.13
C ALA A 251 14.55 14.47 2.08
N ALA A 252 14.18 13.62 3.04
CA ALA A 252 13.11 13.88 3.99
C ALA A 252 13.39 15.01 4.99
N VAL A 253 14.66 15.23 5.32
CA VAL A 253 15.10 16.26 6.28
C VAL A 253 15.35 17.61 5.62
N THR A 254 15.85 17.61 4.38
CA THR A 254 16.13 18.86 3.65
C THR A 254 14.88 19.63 3.27
N GLY A 255 13.69 19.07 3.50
CA GLY A 255 12.43 19.80 3.45
C GLY A 255 12.15 20.39 2.07
N VAL A 256 12.65 19.76 1.02
CA VAL A 256 12.41 20.21 -0.35
C VAL A 256 10.98 19.82 -0.70
N GLU A 257 9.98 20.52 -0.16
CA GLU A 257 8.55 20.31 -0.47
C GLU A 257 8.33 20.33 -2.00
N LYS A 258 9.05 21.21 -2.70
CA LYS A 258 9.13 21.23 -4.17
C LYS A 258 9.77 19.96 -4.73
N GLY A 259 10.79 19.43 -4.09
CA GLY A 259 11.53 18.23 -4.46
C GLY A 259 10.68 16.97 -4.36
N ILE A 260 9.84 16.84 -3.33
CA ILE A 260 8.89 15.73 -3.18
C ILE A 260 7.89 15.72 -4.34
N ALA A 261 7.29 16.88 -4.64
CA ALA A 261 6.35 17.02 -5.74
C ALA A 261 7.01 16.76 -7.11
N ILE A 262 8.25 17.22 -7.31
CA ILE A 262 9.02 16.95 -8.53
C ILE A 262 9.35 15.46 -8.66
N LEU A 263 9.82 14.82 -7.58
CA LEU A 263 10.18 13.40 -7.56
C LEU A 263 8.96 12.51 -7.83
N SER A 264 7.83 12.86 -7.22
CA SER A 264 6.52 12.25 -7.47
C SER A 264 6.13 12.35 -8.96
N ASN A 265 6.20 13.54 -9.57
CA ASN A 265 5.90 13.72 -10.99
C ASN A 265 6.87 12.95 -11.91
N ILE A 266 8.17 12.92 -11.58
CA ILE A 266 9.18 12.15 -12.29
C ILE A 266 8.86 10.66 -12.23
N ASN A 267 8.49 10.14 -11.06
CA ASN A 267 8.11 8.73 -10.90
C ASN A 267 6.95 8.35 -11.80
N VAL A 268 5.90 9.15 -11.83
CA VAL A 268 4.74 8.92 -12.71
C VAL A 268 5.19 8.93 -14.17
N GLY A 269 5.98 9.93 -14.58
CA GLY A 269 6.50 10.02 -15.94
C GLY A 269 7.34 8.80 -16.34
N PHE A 270 8.20 8.33 -15.44
CA PHE A 270 9.06 7.17 -15.63
C PHE A 270 8.27 5.86 -15.73
N LEU A 271 7.28 5.65 -14.86
CA LEU A 271 6.40 4.51 -14.95
C LEU A 271 5.58 4.53 -16.25
N CYS A 272 5.00 5.67 -16.62
CA CYS A 272 4.29 5.81 -17.89
C CYS A 272 5.20 5.54 -19.09
N LEU A 273 6.45 6.01 -19.06
CA LEU A 273 7.41 5.77 -20.14
C LEU A 273 7.78 4.30 -20.25
N LEU A 274 8.05 3.62 -19.13
CA LEU A 274 8.37 2.20 -19.13
C LEU A 274 7.17 1.36 -19.60
N LEU A 275 5.97 1.70 -19.14
CA LEU A 275 4.73 1.07 -19.59
C LEU A 275 4.53 1.22 -21.10
N LEU A 276 4.71 2.46 -21.61
CA LEU A 276 4.59 2.76 -23.03
C LEU A 276 5.65 2.02 -23.85
N PHE A 277 6.87 1.93 -23.35
CA PHE A 277 7.94 1.16 -23.98
C PHE A 277 7.54 -0.31 -24.14
N VAL A 278 7.14 -1.00 -23.06
CA VAL A 278 6.74 -2.41 -23.13
C VAL A 278 5.52 -2.59 -24.03
N PHE A 279 4.55 -1.67 -23.95
CA PHE A 279 3.37 -1.69 -24.82
C PHE A 279 3.73 -1.63 -26.31
N LEU A 280 4.59 -0.68 -26.71
CA LEU A 280 4.99 -0.49 -28.10
C LEU A 280 5.98 -1.56 -28.60
N ALA A 281 6.82 -2.08 -27.70
CA ALA A 281 7.81 -3.11 -28.01
C ALA A 281 7.18 -4.50 -28.10
N GLY A 282 6.08 -4.75 -27.38
CA GLY A 282 5.32 -5.99 -27.43
C GLY A 282 4.26 -6.02 -28.54
N PRO A 283 3.48 -7.12 -28.64
CA PRO A 283 2.41 -7.25 -29.62
C PRO A 283 1.20 -6.37 -29.23
N THR A 284 1.27 -5.07 -29.55
CA THR A 284 0.31 -4.02 -29.15
C THR A 284 -1.16 -4.44 -29.24
N LEU A 285 -1.61 -4.97 -30.38
CA LEU A 285 -3.00 -5.41 -30.57
C LEU A 285 -3.39 -6.56 -29.63
N ASN A 286 -2.50 -7.52 -29.41
CA ASN A 286 -2.74 -8.61 -28.46
C ASN A 286 -2.81 -8.07 -27.03
N LEU A 287 -2.00 -7.07 -26.68
CA LEU A 287 -2.03 -6.44 -25.36
C LEU A 287 -3.32 -5.64 -25.13
N VAL A 288 -3.84 -4.93 -26.15
CA VAL A 288 -5.14 -4.25 -26.07
C VAL A 288 -6.28 -5.25 -25.92
N ASN A 289 -6.29 -6.31 -26.73
CA ASN A 289 -7.29 -7.39 -26.63
C ASN A 289 -7.23 -8.08 -25.26
N GLY A 290 -6.01 -8.37 -24.78
CA GLY A 290 -5.75 -8.96 -23.49
C GLY A 290 -6.25 -8.07 -22.35
N MET A 291 -5.94 -6.77 -22.38
CA MET A 291 -6.43 -5.82 -21.37
C MET A 291 -7.96 -5.81 -21.30
N LEU A 292 -8.65 -5.77 -22.45
CA LEU A 292 -10.11 -5.82 -22.48
C LEU A 292 -10.65 -7.15 -21.91
N GLN A 293 -10.05 -8.28 -22.29
CA GLN A 293 -10.44 -9.60 -21.79
C GLN A 293 -10.20 -9.74 -20.29
N ASN A 294 -9.05 -9.28 -19.78
CA ASN A 294 -8.70 -9.32 -18.36
C ASN A 294 -9.70 -8.52 -17.51
N VAL A 295 -10.10 -7.34 -17.98
CA VAL A 295 -11.14 -6.54 -17.31
C VAL A 295 -12.46 -7.29 -17.27
N GLY A 296 -12.89 -7.91 -18.37
CA GLY A 296 -14.10 -8.74 -18.42
C GLY A 296 -14.03 -9.94 -17.46
N ASP A 297 -12.91 -10.67 -17.47
CA ASP A 297 -12.68 -11.83 -16.61
C ASP A 297 -12.64 -11.43 -15.12
N TYR A 298 -12.07 -10.27 -14.81
CA TYR A 298 -12.06 -9.73 -13.45
C TYR A 298 -13.47 -9.33 -12.99
N LEU A 299 -14.22 -8.55 -13.77
CA LEU A 299 -15.56 -8.10 -13.40
C LEU A 299 -16.54 -9.27 -13.23
N THR A 300 -16.40 -10.33 -14.02
CA THR A 300 -17.25 -11.53 -13.92
C THR A 300 -16.87 -12.44 -12.74
N SER A 301 -15.59 -12.50 -12.37
CA SER A 301 -15.10 -13.38 -11.29
C SER A 301 -14.93 -12.68 -9.94
N ILE A 302 -15.13 -11.36 -9.85
CA ILE A 302 -14.89 -10.59 -8.63
C ILE A 302 -15.65 -11.16 -7.43
N VAL A 303 -16.94 -11.49 -7.58
CA VAL A 303 -17.77 -11.99 -6.47
C VAL A 303 -17.30 -13.37 -6.06
N SER A 304 -17.20 -14.34 -6.99
CA SER A 304 -16.80 -15.70 -6.63
C SER A 304 -15.43 -15.75 -5.97
N ARG A 305 -14.44 -15.04 -6.52
CA ARG A 305 -13.09 -14.98 -5.95
C ARG A 305 -13.00 -14.26 -4.61
N SER A 306 -13.88 -13.29 -4.36
CA SER A 306 -13.94 -12.58 -3.07
C SER A 306 -14.38 -13.45 -1.90
N PHE A 307 -15.05 -14.56 -2.18
CA PHE A 307 -15.57 -15.49 -1.17
C PHE A 307 -14.94 -16.88 -1.29
N ASP A 308 -13.96 -17.06 -2.17
CA ASP A 308 -13.32 -18.36 -2.35
C ASP A 308 -12.33 -18.64 -1.22
N MET A 309 -12.68 -19.61 -0.39
CA MET A 309 -11.88 -20.09 0.73
C MET A 309 -11.13 -21.39 0.40
N TYR A 310 -11.23 -21.89 -0.84
CA TYR A 310 -10.66 -23.17 -1.26
C TYR A 310 -11.00 -24.31 -0.28
N LEU A 311 -12.25 -24.34 0.21
CA LEU A 311 -12.68 -25.19 1.34
C LEU A 311 -12.33 -26.68 1.12
N TYR A 312 -12.55 -27.16 -0.10
CA TYR A 312 -12.35 -28.54 -0.53
C TYR A 312 -11.05 -28.76 -1.32
N GLY A 313 -10.29 -27.69 -1.58
CA GLY A 313 -9.07 -27.72 -2.38
C GLY A 313 -7.80 -27.82 -1.53
N LYS A 314 -6.65 -28.05 -2.20
CA LYS A 314 -5.32 -27.99 -1.59
C LYS A 314 -4.70 -26.58 -1.59
N ALA A 315 -5.44 -25.59 -2.06
CA ALA A 315 -4.93 -24.23 -2.32
C ALA A 315 -4.91 -23.30 -1.09
N ARG A 316 -5.17 -23.79 0.12
CA ARG A 316 -5.12 -22.94 1.34
C ARG A 316 -3.73 -22.33 1.57
N GLN A 317 -2.66 -23.08 1.28
CA GLN A 317 -1.30 -22.56 1.37
C GLN A 317 -1.06 -21.42 0.37
N TRP A 318 -1.54 -21.59 -0.87
CA TRP A 318 -1.51 -20.54 -1.89
C TRP A 318 -2.29 -19.30 -1.44
N GLN A 319 -3.50 -19.50 -0.89
CA GLN A 319 -4.33 -18.40 -0.39
C GLN A 319 -3.63 -17.61 0.72
N GLY A 320 -2.94 -18.29 1.64
CA GLY A 320 -2.14 -17.68 2.68
C GLY A 320 -0.95 -16.87 2.15
N ALA A 321 -0.21 -17.43 1.19
CA ALA A 321 0.97 -16.81 0.60
C ALA A 321 0.65 -15.61 -0.32
N TRP A 322 -0.53 -15.61 -0.92
CA TRP A 322 -0.96 -14.60 -1.89
C TRP A 322 -2.10 -13.74 -1.37
N THR A 323 -3.34 -14.24 -1.44
CA THR A 323 -4.53 -13.43 -1.19
C THR A 323 -4.57 -12.85 0.24
N LEU A 324 -4.30 -13.65 1.26
CA LEU A 324 -4.29 -13.18 2.64
C LEU A 324 -3.10 -12.25 2.92
N PHE A 325 -1.94 -12.53 2.31
CA PHE A 325 -0.80 -11.62 2.35
C PHE A 325 -1.18 -10.25 1.77
N TYR A 326 -1.79 -10.21 0.57
CA TYR A 326 -2.25 -8.95 -0.03
C TYR A 326 -3.26 -8.24 0.85
N TRP A 327 -4.29 -8.92 1.37
CA TRP A 327 -5.27 -8.29 2.26
C TRP A 327 -4.64 -7.71 3.51
N ALA A 328 -3.75 -8.44 4.15
CA ALA A 328 -3.03 -7.90 5.29
C ALA A 328 -2.09 -6.75 4.90
N TRP A 329 -1.50 -6.78 3.71
CA TRP A 329 -0.64 -5.72 3.21
C TRP A 329 -1.40 -4.43 2.91
N TRP A 330 -2.54 -4.52 2.21
CA TRP A 330 -3.47 -3.41 2.02
C TRP A 330 -3.92 -2.85 3.37
N VAL A 331 -4.31 -3.71 4.32
CA VAL A 331 -4.67 -3.28 5.69
C VAL A 331 -3.51 -2.59 6.39
N ALA A 332 -2.29 -3.11 6.25
CA ALA A 332 -1.13 -2.56 6.94
C ALA A 332 -0.69 -1.20 6.38
N TRP A 333 -0.93 -0.95 5.10
CA TRP A 333 -0.61 0.32 4.46
C TRP A 333 -1.77 1.32 4.54
N ALA A 334 -2.98 0.88 4.84
CA ALA A 334 -4.17 1.72 4.92
C ALA A 334 -4.04 2.96 5.83
N PRO A 335 -3.38 2.95 7.01
CA PRO A 335 -3.22 4.17 7.81
C PRO A 335 -2.42 5.25 7.09
N PHE A 336 -1.30 4.88 6.46
CA PHE A 336 -0.47 5.83 5.72
C PHE A 336 -1.20 6.38 4.48
N VAL A 337 -1.71 5.49 3.62
CA VAL A 337 -2.36 5.92 2.36
C VAL A 337 -3.62 6.71 2.66
N GLY A 338 -4.42 6.25 3.64
CA GLY A 338 -5.63 6.92 4.07
C GLY A 338 -5.38 8.33 4.61
N LEU A 339 -4.35 8.53 5.45
CA LEU A 339 -4.04 9.87 5.98
C LEU A 339 -3.52 10.80 4.87
N PHE A 340 -2.70 10.29 3.95
CA PHE A 340 -2.24 11.05 2.78
C PHE A 340 -3.40 11.50 1.90
N ILE A 341 -4.26 10.56 1.49
CA ILE A 341 -5.43 10.85 0.64
C ILE A 341 -6.38 11.82 1.35
N ALA A 342 -6.61 11.64 2.66
CA ALA A 342 -7.41 12.56 3.45
C ALA A 342 -6.84 13.99 3.38
N ARG A 343 -5.53 14.17 3.61
CA ARG A 343 -4.84 15.47 3.57
C ARG A 343 -5.04 16.21 2.24
N ILE A 344 -4.97 15.50 1.11
CA ILE A 344 -5.10 16.11 -0.22
C ILE A 344 -6.55 16.24 -0.72
N SER A 345 -7.54 15.73 0.01
CA SER A 345 -8.94 15.68 -0.42
C SER A 345 -9.86 16.69 0.30
N LYS A 346 -9.29 17.64 1.04
CA LYS A 346 -10.05 18.74 1.68
C LYS A 346 -10.87 19.52 0.64
N GLY A 347 -12.14 19.76 0.96
CA GLY A 347 -13.10 20.47 0.10
C GLY A 347 -13.74 19.63 -1.01
N ARG A 348 -13.36 18.35 -1.18
CA ARG A 348 -14.01 17.41 -2.11
C ARG A 348 -15.26 16.79 -1.47
N THR A 349 -16.18 16.31 -2.29
CA THR A 349 -17.30 15.48 -1.79
C THR A 349 -16.83 14.07 -1.46
N ILE A 350 -17.54 13.39 -0.55
CA ILE A 350 -17.28 11.98 -0.24
C ILE A 350 -17.34 11.11 -1.51
N ARG A 351 -18.30 11.37 -2.40
CA ARG A 351 -18.44 10.63 -3.66
C ARG A 351 -17.25 10.84 -4.59
N GLU A 352 -16.80 12.09 -4.77
CA GLU A 352 -15.62 12.40 -5.58
C GLU A 352 -14.39 11.69 -5.02
N LEU A 353 -14.16 11.78 -3.70
CA LEU A 353 -13.04 11.10 -3.04
C LEU A 353 -13.09 9.59 -3.32
N ILE A 354 -14.22 8.93 -3.03
CA ILE A 354 -14.32 7.48 -3.17
C ILE A 354 -14.07 7.03 -4.62
N PHE A 355 -14.76 7.62 -5.60
CA PHE A 355 -14.58 7.22 -6.99
C PHE A 355 -13.21 7.59 -7.56
N GLY A 356 -12.64 8.73 -7.15
CA GLY A 356 -11.28 9.09 -7.56
C GLY A 356 -10.24 8.11 -7.03
N VAL A 357 -10.31 7.74 -5.75
CA VAL A 357 -9.41 6.76 -5.15
C VAL A 357 -9.59 5.37 -5.75
N LEU A 358 -10.83 4.97 -6.07
CA LEU A 358 -11.12 3.67 -6.66
C LEU A 358 -10.68 3.56 -8.12
N LEU A 359 -10.96 4.56 -8.95
CA LEU A 359 -10.90 4.40 -10.41
C LEU A 359 -9.59 4.91 -11.02
N ILE A 360 -9.03 6.01 -10.49
CA ILE A 360 -7.82 6.64 -11.06
C ILE A 360 -6.63 5.68 -10.99
N PRO A 361 -6.27 5.13 -9.81
CA PRO A 361 -5.10 4.26 -9.72
C PRO A 361 -5.37 2.86 -10.29
N LEU A 362 -6.62 2.38 -10.20
CA LEU A 362 -7.03 1.10 -10.75
C LEU A 362 -6.77 1.01 -12.25
N GLY A 363 -7.20 2.02 -13.03
CA GLY A 363 -7.02 2.00 -14.48
C GLY A 363 -5.56 1.80 -14.89
N PHE A 364 -4.64 2.52 -14.24
CA PHE A 364 -3.21 2.35 -14.49
C PHE A 364 -2.70 0.98 -14.04
N THR A 365 -3.11 0.53 -12.85
CA THR A 365 -2.68 -0.76 -12.30
C THR A 365 -3.11 -1.92 -13.19
N LEU A 366 -4.35 -1.91 -13.68
CA LEU A 366 -4.85 -2.94 -14.59
C LEU A 366 -4.14 -2.89 -15.96
N ALA A 367 -3.83 -1.69 -16.46
CA ALA A 367 -3.05 -1.53 -17.69
C ALA A 367 -1.62 -2.07 -17.51
N TRP A 368 -0.96 -1.72 -16.41
CA TRP A 368 0.39 -2.19 -16.08
C TRP A 368 0.45 -3.71 -16.00
N LEU A 369 -0.41 -4.31 -15.18
CA LEU A 369 -0.45 -5.76 -14.97
C LEU A 369 -0.84 -6.50 -16.26
N SER A 370 -1.74 -5.94 -17.08
CA SER A 370 -2.02 -6.52 -18.40
C SER A 370 -0.81 -6.46 -19.32
N ILE A 371 -0.19 -5.29 -19.48
CA ILE A 371 0.90 -5.11 -20.44
C ILE A 371 2.11 -5.97 -20.05
N PHE A 372 2.57 -5.91 -18.80
CA PHE A 372 3.68 -6.72 -18.34
C PHE A 372 3.31 -8.21 -18.24
N GLY A 373 2.19 -8.52 -17.60
CA GLY A 373 1.74 -9.88 -17.34
C GLY A 373 1.41 -10.66 -18.62
N ASN A 374 0.65 -10.08 -19.54
CA ASN A 374 0.35 -10.75 -20.81
C ASN A 374 1.59 -10.87 -21.71
N THR A 375 2.50 -9.89 -21.69
CA THR A 375 3.78 -10.04 -22.42
C THR A 375 4.57 -11.21 -21.85
N ALA A 376 4.72 -11.27 -20.52
CA ALA A 376 5.44 -12.35 -19.86
C ALA A 376 4.81 -13.73 -20.10
N ILE A 377 3.49 -13.86 -19.93
CA ILE A 377 2.76 -15.10 -20.17
C ILE A 377 2.84 -15.53 -21.63
N SER A 378 2.65 -14.62 -22.60
CA SER A 378 2.72 -14.97 -24.03
C SER A 378 4.11 -15.46 -24.44
N LEU A 379 5.18 -14.87 -23.91
CA LEU A 379 6.54 -15.36 -24.16
C LEU A 379 6.77 -16.78 -23.63
N VAL A 380 6.21 -17.13 -22.48
CA VAL A 380 6.34 -18.48 -21.92
C VAL A 380 5.42 -19.48 -22.63
N LEU A 381 4.14 -19.13 -22.81
CA LEU A 381 3.11 -20.00 -23.35
C LEU A 381 3.25 -20.23 -24.86
N GLU A 382 3.46 -19.16 -25.63
CA GLU A 382 3.49 -19.19 -27.10
C GLU A 382 4.92 -19.14 -27.62
N GLY A 383 5.76 -18.31 -26.99
CA GLY A 383 7.17 -18.12 -27.37
C GLY A 383 8.12 -19.22 -26.89
N GLY A 384 7.65 -20.17 -26.06
CA GLY A 384 8.44 -21.29 -25.53
C GLY A 384 9.56 -20.89 -24.56
N GLN A 385 9.52 -19.68 -23.99
CA GLN A 385 10.58 -19.12 -23.16
C GLN A 385 10.52 -19.62 -21.71
N ALA A 386 10.70 -20.93 -21.52
CA ALA A 386 10.57 -21.57 -20.21
C ALA A 386 11.49 -20.99 -19.12
N ILE A 387 12.66 -20.47 -19.51
CA ILE A 387 13.62 -19.84 -18.58
C ILE A 387 13.01 -18.63 -17.88
N LEU A 388 12.25 -17.79 -18.59
CA LEU A 388 11.57 -16.64 -18.00
C LEU A 388 10.60 -17.08 -16.89
N GLY A 389 9.82 -18.12 -17.16
CA GLY A 389 8.89 -18.69 -16.19
C GLY A 389 9.59 -19.30 -14.97
N GLN A 390 10.68 -20.05 -15.19
CA GLN A 390 11.47 -20.63 -14.10
C GLN A 390 12.09 -19.55 -13.22
N VAL A 391 12.69 -18.53 -13.82
CA VAL A 391 13.29 -17.40 -13.10
C VAL A 391 12.25 -16.63 -12.31
N ALA A 392 11.05 -16.41 -12.84
CA ALA A 392 9.99 -15.74 -12.08
C ALA A 392 9.65 -16.47 -10.78
N VAL A 393 9.67 -17.81 -10.77
CA VAL A 393 9.39 -18.59 -9.55
C VAL A 393 10.61 -18.68 -8.63
N SER A 394 11.82 -18.82 -9.17
CA SER A 394 13.04 -19.03 -8.36
C SER A 394 13.72 -17.75 -7.88
N ASP A 395 13.64 -16.67 -8.67
CA ASP A 395 14.18 -15.34 -8.39
C ASP A 395 13.18 -14.25 -8.87
N PRO A 396 12.09 -14.02 -8.12
CA PRO A 396 11.02 -13.09 -8.50
C PRO A 396 11.45 -11.70 -8.99
N PRO A 397 12.36 -10.95 -8.32
CA PRO A 397 12.80 -9.63 -8.81
C PRO A 397 13.52 -9.68 -10.16
N MET A 398 14.10 -10.82 -10.54
CA MET A 398 14.79 -10.99 -11.82
C MET A 398 13.83 -11.12 -13.01
N ALA A 399 12.55 -11.44 -12.76
CA ALA A 399 11.55 -11.67 -13.80
C ALA A 399 11.43 -10.50 -14.79
N VAL A 400 11.42 -9.25 -14.29
CA VAL A 400 11.31 -8.06 -15.15
C VAL A 400 12.54 -7.84 -16.02
N PHE A 401 13.74 -8.16 -15.52
CA PHE A 401 14.97 -8.03 -16.30
C PHE A 401 15.07 -9.12 -17.36
N LYS A 402 14.65 -10.35 -17.03
CA LYS A 402 14.55 -11.45 -18.00
C LYS A 402 13.49 -11.22 -19.06
N LEU A 403 12.40 -10.53 -18.72
CA LEU A 403 11.41 -10.11 -19.71
C LEU A 403 12.03 -9.22 -20.80
N PHE A 404 12.93 -8.30 -20.43
CA PHE A 404 13.55 -7.38 -21.38
C PHE A 404 14.51 -8.04 -22.36
N GLU A 405 14.99 -9.26 -22.11
CA GLU A 405 15.80 -10.03 -23.10
C GLU A 405 15.03 -10.30 -24.39
N TYR A 406 13.70 -10.26 -24.32
CA TYR A 406 12.79 -10.51 -25.44
C TYR A 406 12.22 -9.23 -26.05
N LEU A 407 12.66 -8.06 -25.58
CA LEU A 407 12.26 -6.76 -26.08
C LEU A 407 13.48 -5.99 -26.63
N PRO A 408 13.31 -5.11 -27.64
CA PRO A 408 14.39 -4.27 -28.14
C PRO A 408 15.00 -3.39 -27.05
N TYR A 409 16.27 -3.01 -27.21
CA TYR A 409 16.98 -2.13 -26.25
C TYR A 409 17.08 -2.68 -24.82
N THR A 410 17.19 -4.00 -24.65
CA THR A 410 17.27 -4.72 -23.36
C THR A 410 18.10 -4.03 -22.29
N GLN A 411 19.37 -3.70 -22.59
CA GLN A 411 20.29 -3.09 -21.63
C GLN A 411 19.84 -1.69 -21.18
N LEU A 412 19.25 -0.91 -22.10
CA LEU A 412 18.70 0.40 -21.79
C LEU A 412 17.45 0.27 -20.91
N ALA A 413 16.56 -0.67 -21.24
CA ALA A 413 15.34 -0.94 -20.45
C ALA A 413 15.68 -1.43 -19.04
N ALA A 414 16.66 -2.34 -18.90
CA ALA A 414 17.14 -2.83 -17.61
C ALA A 414 17.81 -1.71 -16.78
N GLY A 415 18.71 -0.92 -17.39
CA GLY A 415 19.35 0.23 -16.75
C GLY A 415 18.33 1.29 -16.30
N PHE A 416 17.35 1.58 -17.16
CA PHE A 416 16.25 2.45 -16.82
C PHE A 416 15.42 1.88 -15.66
N THR A 417 15.12 0.58 -15.67
CA THR A 417 14.36 -0.07 -14.58
C THR A 417 15.09 -0.02 -13.25
N VAL A 418 16.42 -0.15 -13.22
CA VAL A 418 17.23 0.07 -11.99
C VAL A 418 17.11 1.51 -11.51
N LEU A 419 17.24 2.48 -12.42
CA LEU A 419 17.12 3.90 -12.09
C LEU A 419 15.74 4.21 -11.49
N ILE A 420 14.65 3.83 -12.16
CA ILE A 420 13.30 4.10 -11.65
C ILE A 420 13.07 3.39 -10.32
N SER A 421 13.62 2.19 -10.11
CA SER A 421 13.48 1.44 -8.86
C SER A 421 14.16 2.18 -7.70
N PHE A 422 15.33 2.78 -7.95
CA PHE A 422 15.98 3.63 -6.95
C PHE A 422 15.11 4.85 -6.62
N VAL A 423 14.56 5.55 -7.62
CA VAL A 423 13.72 6.74 -7.39
C VAL A 423 12.39 6.39 -6.70
N LEU A 424 11.73 5.31 -7.14
CA LEU A 424 10.49 4.78 -6.54
C LEU A 424 10.67 4.28 -5.11
N PHE A 425 11.91 3.93 -4.71
CA PHE A 425 12.21 3.63 -3.32
C PHE A 425 12.23 4.90 -2.45
N LEU A 426 12.79 6.01 -2.95
CA LEU A 426 12.98 7.22 -2.15
C LEU A 426 11.64 7.85 -1.73
N THR A 427 10.66 7.88 -2.63
CA THR A 427 9.41 8.64 -2.43
C THR A 427 8.51 8.08 -1.32
N PRO A 428 8.24 6.76 -1.24
CA PRO A 428 7.47 6.18 -0.14
C PRO A 428 8.20 6.24 1.20
N VAL A 429 9.54 6.13 1.20
CA VAL A 429 10.34 6.27 2.43
C VAL A 429 10.20 7.67 3.01
N ASP A 430 10.37 8.69 2.16
CA ASP A 430 10.28 10.09 2.55
C ASP A 430 8.88 10.42 3.12
N SER A 431 7.84 10.22 2.29
CA SER A 431 6.46 10.48 2.70
C SER A 431 6.01 9.62 3.89
N GLY A 432 6.40 8.34 3.94
CA GLY A 432 6.07 7.42 5.03
C GLY A 432 6.74 7.78 6.35
N THR A 433 8.01 8.18 6.30
CA THR A 433 8.75 8.63 7.48
C THR A 433 8.16 9.91 8.04
N LEU A 434 7.83 10.86 7.16
CA LEU A 434 7.10 12.08 7.55
C LEU A 434 5.76 11.74 8.20
N MET A 435 5.02 10.78 7.65
CA MET A 435 3.73 10.37 8.18
C MET A 435 3.82 9.82 9.60
N ILE A 436 4.74 8.88 9.82
CA ILE A 436 4.96 8.28 11.14
C ILE A 436 5.45 9.33 12.14
N ALA A 437 6.31 10.25 11.69
CA ALA A 437 6.75 11.38 12.51
C ALA A 437 5.55 12.28 12.90
N ASN A 438 4.63 12.57 11.98
CA ASN A 438 3.41 13.33 12.26
C ASN A 438 2.48 12.59 13.23
N LEU A 439 2.30 11.27 13.10
CA LEU A 439 1.52 10.46 14.04
C LEU A 439 2.13 10.42 15.46
N SER A 440 3.45 10.64 15.56
CA SER A 440 4.18 10.75 16.83
C SER A 440 4.04 12.13 17.49
N CYS A 441 3.37 13.06 16.83
CA CYS A 441 3.17 14.43 17.28
C CYS A 441 1.72 14.70 17.70
N GLN A 442 1.51 15.80 18.42
CA GLN A 442 0.21 16.36 18.75
C GLN A 442 0.28 17.88 18.78
N GLY A 443 -0.87 18.55 18.65
CA GLY A 443 -0.90 19.99 18.40
C GLY A 443 -0.56 20.30 16.93
N GLY A 444 -0.42 21.58 16.59
CA GLY A 444 -0.25 22.03 15.22
C GLY A 444 -1.50 21.86 14.35
N SER A 445 -1.44 22.43 13.15
CA SER A 445 -2.44 22.27 12.11
C SER A 445 -2.29 20.91 11.39
N ALA A 446 -3.33 20.47 10.70
CA ALA A 446 -3.26 19.27 9.84
C ALA A 446 -2.29 19.41 8.66
N GLN A 447 -1.76 20.62 8.42
CA GLN A 447 -0.78 20.92 7.39
C GLN A 447 0.64 21.03 7.94
N ASP A 448 0.80 21.04 9.26
CA ASP A 448 2.12 21.18 9.85
C ASP A 448 2.87 19.85 9.82
N ASP A 449 4.19 19.98 9.78
CA ASP A 449 5.10 18.92 9.44
C ASP A 449 6.00 18.64 10.65
N ALA A 450 6.20 17.36 11.00
CA ALA A 450 6.96 16.96 12.17
C ALA A 450 8.44 17.40 12.09
N PRO A 451 9.09 17.69 13.23
CA PRO A 451 10.47 18.14 13.26
C PRO A 451 11.44 17.10 12.68
N ALA A 452 12.51 17.60 12.04
CA ALA A 452 13.49 16.77 11.32
C ALA A 452 14.08 15.61 12.15
N TRP A 453 14.33 15.80 13.44
CA TRP A 453 14.92 14.75 14.29
C TRP A 453 13.99 13.53 14.44
N LEU A 454 12.67 13.72 14.45
CA LEU A 454 11.70 12.62 14.48
C LEU A 454 11.74 11.84 13.18
N ARG A 455 11.88 12.55 12.05
CA ARG A 455 12.02 11.90 10.73
C ARG A 455 13.28 11.04 10.68
N ILE A 456 14.42 11.58 11.13
CA ILE A 456 15.70 10.85 11.21
C ILE A 456 15.57 9.62 12.12
N PHE A 457 14.94 9.78 13.29
CA PHE A 457 14.71 8.67 14.22
C PHE A 457 13.90 7.54 13.57
N TRP A 458 12.75 7.86 12.97
CA TRP A 458 11.89 6.84 12.35
C TRP A 458 12.52 6.20 11.11
N ALA A 459 13.29 6.94 10.32
CA ALA A 459 14.06 6.39 9.22
C ALA A 459 15.12 5.39 9.72
N ALA A 460 15.84 5.72 10.80
CA ALA A 460 16.83 4.83 11.40
C ALA A 460 16.17 3.55 11.98
N VAL A 461 15.07 3.68 12.72
CA VAL A 461 14.31 2.54 13.26
C VAL A 461 13.81 1.64 12.12
N THR A 462 13.23 2.22 11.07
CA THR A 462 12.75 1.48 9.89
C THR A 462 13.90 0.74 9.21
N THR A 463 15.08 1.36 9.09
CA THR A 463 16.28 0.73 8.53
C THR A 463 16.74 -0.47 9.35
N VAL A 464 16.78 -0.36 10.69
CA VAL A 464 17.17 -1.45 11.59
C VAL A 464 16.21 -2.63 11.47
N VAL A 465 14.90 -2.38 11.45
CA VAL A 465 13.88 -3.44 11.29
C VAL A 465 13.99 -4.10 9.91
N CYS A 466 14.24 -3.31 8.86
CA CYS A 466 14.46 -3.82 7.50
C CYS A 466 15.66 -4.76 7.43
N ILE A 467 16.79 -4.35 8.01
CA ILE A 467 18.00 -5.18 8.08
C ILE A 467 17.71 -6.47 8.88
N GLY A 468 17.01 -6.38 10.01
CA GLY A 468 16.63 -7.57 10.78
C GLY A 468 15.82 -8.56 9.97
N LEU A 469 14.72 -8.10 9.37
CA LEU A 469 13.83 -8.96 8.56
C LEU A 469 14.56 -9.53 7.33
N LEU A 470 15.51 -8.79 6.77
CA LEU A 470 16.41 -9.28 5.73
C LEU A 470 17.13 -10.56 6.16
N TYR A 471 17.80 -10.53 7.30
CA TYR A 471 18.58 -11.66 7.81
C TYR A 471 17.72 -12.81 8.33
N ALA A 472 16.49 -12.53 8.77
CA ALA A 472 15.57 -13.57 9.26
C ALA A 472 15.00 -14.46 8.14
N GLY A 473 14.80 -13.92 6.93
CA GLY A 473 14.27 -14.72 5.82
C GLY A 473 13.91 -13.91 4.58
N SER A 474 14.59 -12.77 4.40
CA SER A 474 14.37 -11.75 3.37
C SER A 474 12.89 -11.42 3.17
N PHE A 475 12.26 -12.08 2.22
CA PHE A 475 10.94 -11.75 1.74
C PHE A 475 9.81 -12.42 2.54
N SER A 476 9.93 -13.73 2.81
CA SER A 476 8.89 -14.50 3.52
C SER A 476 8.67 -14.00 4.95
N ALA A 477 9.76 -13.58 5.63
CA ALA A 477 9.68 -12.98 6.96
C ALA A 477 8.95 -11.62 6.94
N MET A 478 9.19 -10.79 5.91
CA MET A 478 8.51 -9.50 5.73
C MET A 478 7.01 -9.69 5.46
N GLN A 479 6.64 -10.60 4.56
CA GLN A 479 5.24 -10.92 4.27
C GLN A 479 4.49 -11.38 5.53
N THR A 480 5.14 -12.21 6.33
CA THR A 480 4.57 -12.72 7.57
C THR A 480 4.36 -11.63 8.60
N ALA A 481 5.35 -10.76 8.82
CA ALA A 481 5.23 -9.64 9.75
C ALA A 481 4.04 -8.74 9.38
N VAL A 482 3.83 -8.50 8.08
CA VAL A 482 2.68 -7.75 7.56
C VAL A 482 1.36 -8.44 7.91
N VAL A 483 1.25 -9.76 7.73
CA VAL A 483 0.04 -10.53 8.09
C VAL A 483 -0.30 -10.39 9.57
N LEU A 484 0.69 -10.55 10.44
CA LEU A 484 0.47 -10.49 11.89
C LEU A 484 0.09 -9.09 12.37
N CYS A 485 0.76 -8.07 11.86
CA CYS A 485 0.51 -6.68 12.22
C CYS A 485 -0.79 -6.14 11.61
N GLY A 486 -1.20 -6.62 10.44
CA GLY A 486 -2.44 -6.22 9.80
C GLY A 486 -3.68 -6.66 10.59
N LEU A 487 -3.63 -7.80 11.31
CA LEU A 487 -4.81 -8.37 11.96
C LEU A 487 -5.38 -7.44 13.05
N PRO A 488 -4.61 -6.90 14.00
CA PRO A 488 -5.14 -5.91 14.96
C PRO A 488 -5.70 -4.66 14.28
N PHE A 489 -5.03 -4.15 13.24
CA PHE A 489 -5.47 -2.92 12.57
C PHE A 489 -6.78 -3.12 11.80
N SER A 490 -7.02 -4.31 11.27
CA SER A 490 -8.30 -4.63 10.63
C SER A 490 -9.51 -4.41 11.54
N ALA A 491 -9.38 -4.64 12.86
CA ALA A 491 -10.44 -4.38 13.82
C ALA A 491 -10.72 -2.87 13.94
N VAL A 492 -9.67 -2.04 13.85
CA VAL A 492 -9.79 -0.57 13.78
C VAL A 492 -10.58 -0.15 12.54
N ILE A 493 -10.37 -0.81 11.40
CA ILE A 493 -11.11 -0.56 10.16
C ILE A 493 -12.60 -0.86 10.33
N VAL A 494 -12.94 -1.98 10.98
CA VAL A 494 -14.34 -2.29 11.32
C VAL A 494 -14.95 -1.21 12.22
N LEU A 495 -14.19 -0.75 13.22
CA LEU A 495 -14.63 0.36 14.09
C LEU A 495 -14.81 1.66 13.30
N TYR A 496 -14.00 1.95 12.28
CA TYR A 496 -14.19 3.12 11.42
C TYR A 496 -15.51 3.03 10.64
N MET A 497 -15.86 1.86 10.08
CA MET A 497 -17.17 1.69 9.41
C MET A 497 -18.34 1.97 10.36
N VAL A 498 -18.30 1.40 11.56
CA VAL A 498 -19.33 1.61 12.60
C VAL A 498 -19.40 3.07 13.03
N SER A 499 -18.24 3.69 13.27
CA SER A 499 -18.12 5.06 13.73
C SER A 499 -18.65 6.05 12.69
N LEU A 500 -18.23 5.89 11.42
CA LEU A 500 -18.65 6.74 10.32
C LEU A 500 -20.16 6.59 10.07
N HIS A 501 -20.68 5.37 10.06
CA HIS A 501 -22.11 5.13 9.93
C HIS A 501 -22.90 5.83 11.05
N LYS A 502 -22.52 5.62 12.31
CA LYS A 502 -23.17 6.24 13.48
C LYS A 502 -23.22 7.76 13.38
N ASP A 503 -22.13 8.38 12.94
CA ASP A 503 -22.01 9.83 12.94
C ASP A 503 -22.65 10.50 11.73
N LEU A 504 -22.58 9.88 10.55
CA LEU A 504 -23.30 10.32 9.34
C LEU A 504 -24.82 10.33 9.54
N HIS A 505 -25.36 9.31 10.21
CA HIS A 505 -26.78 9.28 10.54
C HIS A 505 -27.20 10.40 11.50
N ARG A 506 -26.32 10.78 12.44
CA ARG A 506 -26.55 11.95 13.31
C ARG A 506 -26.43 13.26 12.56
N TYR A 507 -25.49 13.35 11.61
CA TYR A 507 -25.30 14.53 10.76
C TYR A 507 -26.55 14.82 9.92
N ALA A 508 -27.13 13.80 9.28
CA ALA A 508 -28.34 13.93 8.46
C ALA A 508 -29.62 14.26 9.24
N MET A 509 -29.61 14.16 10.58
CA MET A 509 -30.75 14.45 11.46
C MET A 509 -30.72 15.88 12.01
N LYS A 510 -29.64 16.64 11.80
CA LYS A 510 -29.62 18.06 12.19
C LYS A 510 -30.46 18.87 11.19
N PRO A 511 -31.46 19.63 11.64
CA PRO A 511 -32.17 20.54 10.76
C PRO A 511 -31.16 21.56 10.22
N VAL A 512 -31.24 21.83 8.92
CA VAL A 512 -30.53 22.95 8.29
C VAL A 512 -31.01 24.20 9.03
N THR A 513 -30.19 24.73 9.92
CA THR A 513 -30.40 26.08 10.44
C THR A 513 -30.13 27.02 9.28
N THR A 514 -31.22 27.39 8.62
CA THR A 514 -31.32 28.41 7.56
C THR A 514 -30.82 29.77 8.03
#